data_AF-A0A2E4EAZ7-F1
#
_entry.id   AF-A0A2E4EAZ7-F1
#
_cell.length_a   1.000
_cell.length_b   1.000
_cell.length_c   1.000
_cell.angle_alpha   90.00
_cell.angle_beta   90.00
_cell.angle_gamma   90.00
#
_symmetry.space_group_name_H-M   'P 1'
#
loop_
_entity.id
_entity.type
_entity.pdbx_description
1 polymer ?
#
loop_
_entity_poly.entity_id
_entity_poly.type
_entity_poly.pdbx_seq_one_letter_code
_entity_poly.pdbx_strand_id
1 'polypeptide(L)'
;MEQKQIANESHCFFCENRKLDLQQGLICSITESKREIRRKCPDFEFRKDKRIVLRDFNEELEKPEHQKANIIGVLVKWLVVGGAMVTGGVILFNMALDAYVVHLLPIGMVLAGFITMPFGIGAYLKGMQSLKALREKHEEYMYILNLYERRR
;
A
#
# COMPACT_ATOMS: atom_id res chain seq x y z
N MET A 1 -27.09 -13.26 -0.76
CA MET A 1 -26.36 -12.02 -0.39
C MET A 1 -25.42 -12.37 0.75
N GLU A 2 -24.15 -12.66 0.46
CA GLU A 2 -23.12 -12.83 1.48
C GLU A 2 -23.02 -11.55 2.31
N GLN A 3 -23.34 -11.63 3.60
CA GLN A 3 -23.15 -10.52 4.52
C GLN A 3 -21.66 -10.44 4.83
N LYS A 4 -20.94 -9.57 4.11
CA LYS A 4 -19.55 -9.23 4.39
C LYS A 4 -19.47 -8.78 5.86
N GLN A 5 -18.92 -9.62 6.74
CA GLN A 5 -18.68 -9.26 8.14
C GLN A 5 -17.60 -8.17 8.15
N ILE A 6 -18.00 -6.97 8.55
CA ILE A 6 -17.11 -5.82 8.70
C ILE A 6 -16.46 -5.92 10.07
N ALA A 7 -15.16 -5.63 10.16
CA ALA A 7 -14.45 -5.73 11.42
C ALA A 7 -15.01 -4.71 12.44
N ASN A 8 -15.23 -5.16 13.67
CA ASN A 8 -15.79 -4.29 14.74
C ASN A 8 -14.95 -3.05 15.00
N GLU A 9 -13.64 -3.17 14.82
CA GLU A 9 -12.68 -2.06 14.92
C GLU A 9 -12.96 -0.95 13.90
N SER A 10 -13.37 -1.29 12.68
CA SER A 10 -13.73 -0.34 11.63
C SER A 10 -14.96 0.49 12.01
N HIS A 11 -15.94 -0.14 12.66
CA HIS A 11 -17.12 0.55 13.18
C HIS A 11 -16.78 1.49 14.34
N CYS A 12 -16.04 0.98 15.34
CA CYS A 12 -15.65 1.77 16.51
C CYS A 12 -14.73 2.95 16.16
N PHE A 13 -14.01 2.87 15.04
CA PHE A 13 -13.14 3.94 14.57
C PHE A 13 -13.89 5.27 14.38
N PHE A 14 -15.11 5.28 13.81
CA PHE A 14 -15.85 6.53 13.57
C PHE A 14 -16.72 6.97 14.76
N CYS A 15 -16.70 6.23 15.87
CA CYS A 15 -17.50 6.48 17.06
C CYS A 15 -16.82 7.50 17.99
N GLU A 16 -17.59 8.42 18.57
CA GLU A 16 -17.14 9.31 19.65
C GLU A 16 -16.85 8.51 20.93
N ASN A 17 -17.66 7.48 21.22
CA ASN A 17 -17.58 6.64 22.41
C ASN A 17 -16.47 5.57 22.35
N ARG A 18 -15.40 5.80 21.60
CA ARG A 18 -14.27 4.85 21.50
C ARG A 18 -13.23 5.16 22.59
N LYS A 19 -12.69 4.11 23.21
CA LYS A 19 -11.56 4.19 24.14
C LYS A 19 -10.48 3.22 23.67
N LEU A 20 -9.23 3.67 23.68
CA LEU A 20 -8.09 2.82 23.35
C LEU A 20 -7.62 2.14 24.63
N ASP A 21 -7.67 0.82 24.66
CA ASP A 21 -7.09 -0.01 25.69
C ASP A 21 -5.83 -0.71 25.15
N LEU A 22 -4.73 -0.68 25.89
CA LEU A 22 -3.45 -1.24 25.46
C LEU A 22 -3.46 -2.77 25.35
N GLN A 23 -4.32 -3.46 26.11
CA GLN A 23 -4.44 -4.91 26.10
C GLN A 23 -5.51 -5.39 25.11
N GLN A 24 -6.62 -4.65 24.98
CA GLN A 24 -7.79 -5.09 24.22
C GLN A 24 -8.02 -4.34 22.90
N GLY A 25 -7.27 -3.27 22.65
CA GLY A 25 -7.40 -2.42 21.48
C GLY A 25 -8.55 -1.41 21.60
N LEU A 26 -9.25 -1.14 20.50
CA LEU A 26 -10.40 -0.22 20.48
C LEU A 26 -11.62 -0.86 21.17
N ILE A 27 -11.98 -0.34 22.36
CA ILE A 27 -13.17 -0.72 23.12
C ILE A 27 -14.20 0.42 23.14
N CYS A 28 -15.45 0.09 23.48
CA CYS A 28 -16.49 1.10 23.70
C CYS A 28 -16.36 1.67 25.12
N SER A 29 -16.44 2.99 25.29
CA SER A 29 -16.41 3.65 26.60
C SER A 29 -17.67 3.37 27.43
N ILE A 30 -18.80 3.06 26.77
CA ILE A 30 -20.08 2.80 27.45
C ILE A 30 -20.13 1.39 28.04
N THR A 31 -19.62 0.40 27.31
CA THR A 31 -19.68 -1.01 27.73
C THR A 31 -18.36 -1.58 28.22
N GLU A 32 -17.30 -0.77 28.20
CA GLU A 32 -15.92 -1.13 28.56
C GLU A 32 -15.40 -2.42 27.91
N SER A 33 -15.93 -2.77 26.74
CA SER A 33 -15.67 -4.05 26.08
C SER A 33 -15.75 -3.92 24.56
N LYS A 34 -15.10 -4.86 23.88
CA LYS A 34 -15.16 -5.01 22.42
C LYS A 34 -16.51 -5.62 22.04
N ARG A 35 -17.45 -4.81 21.55
CA ARG A 35 -18.77 -5.28 21.11
C ARG A 35 -18.68 -5.99 19.76
N GLU A 36 -19.41 -7.10 19.62
CA GLU A 36 -19.70 -7.70 18.30
C GLU A 36 -20.80 -6.91 17.58
N ILE A 37 -20.41 -6.18 16.54
CA ILE A 37 -21.31 -5.39 15.70
C ILE A 37 -21.66 -6.24 14.48
N ARG A 38 -22.80 -6.93 14.53
CA ARG A 38 -23.26 -7.77 13.40
C ARG A 38 -23.76 -6.96 12.20
N ARG A 39 -24.33 -5.77 12.43
CA ARG A 39 -24.87 -4.89 11.36
C ARG A 39 -24.73 -3.41 11.66
N LYS A 40 -25.26 -2.96 12.79
CA LYS A 40 -25.15 -1.57 13.27
C LYS A 40 -25.05 -1.54 14.78
N CYS A 41 -24.31 -0.59 15.32
CA CYS A 41 -24.31 -0.30 16.76
C CYS A 41 -25.51 0.62 17.10
N PRO A 42 -26.31 0.30 18.14
CA PRO A 42 -27.43 1.14 18.56
C PRO A 42 -26.95 2.47 19.16
N ASP A 43 -25.89 2.43 19.96
CA ASP A 43 -25.32 3.58 20.69
C ASP A 43 -24.22 4.30 19.88
N PHE A 44 -24.29 4.20 18.55
CA PHE A 44 -23.29 4.80 17.66
C PHE A 44 -23.51 6.30 17.56
N GLU A 45 -22.55 7.07 18.06
CA GLU A 45 -22.49 8.51 17.87
C GLU A 45 -21.31 8.86 16.99
N PHE A 46 -21.61 9.54 15.88
CA PHE A 46 -20.57 10.06 14.99
C PHE A 46 -19.74 11.10 15.71
N ARG A 47 -18.44 10.95 15.56
CA ARG A 47 -17.50 11.93 16.08
C ARG A 47 -17.72 13.31 15.47
N LYS A 48 -17.69 14.38 16.28
CA LYS A 48 -17.99 15.75 15.82
C LYS A 48 -16.98 16.29 14.79
N ASP A 49 -15.79 15.71 14.78
CA ASP A 49 -14.69 15.96 13.85
C ASP A 49 -14.75 15.08 12.59
N LYS A 50 -15.93 14.52 12.21
CA LYS A 50 -16.12 13.69 11.00
C LYS A 50 -15.35 14.22 9.77
N ARG A 51 -15.36 15.54 9.55
CA ARG A 51 -14.62 16.19 8.44
C ARG A 51 -13.10 16.06 8.56
N ILE A 52 -12.54 16.08 9.75
CA ILE A 52 -11.10 15.92 9.98
C ILE A 52 -10.70 14.48 9.69
N VAL A 53 -11.44 13.51 10.23
CA VAL A 53 -11.16 12.08 9.99
C VAL A 53 -11.26 11.72 8.51
N LEU A 54 -12.32 12.19 7.83
CA LEU A 54 -12.46 11.99 6.39
C LEU A 54 -11.36 12.69 5.60
N ARG A 55 -10.99 13.93 5.96
CA ARG A 55 -9.94 14.67 5.26
C ARG A 55 -8.59 13.99 5.41
N ASP A 56 -8.23 13.58 6.62
CA ASP A 56 -6.95 12.92 6.90
C ASP A 56 -6.86 11.59 6.13
N PHE A 57 -7.95 10.82 6.09
CA PHE A 57 -8.03 9.63 5.25
C PHE A 57 -7.92 9.95 3.77
N ASN A 58 -8.69 10.93 3.29
CA ASN A 58 -8.70 11.28 1.87
C ASN A 58 -7.32 11.78 1.43
N GLU A 59 -6.60 12.54 2.27
CA GLU A 59 -5.23 12.99 2.03
C GLU A 59 -4.25 11.80 1.98
N GLU A 60 -4.42 10.81 2.88
CA GLU A 60 -3.66 9.57 2.86
C GLU A 60 -3.94 8.70 1.62
N LEU A 61 -5.13 8.86 1.02
CA LEU A 61 -5.58 8.24 -0.25
C LEU A 61 -5.35 9.08 -1.50
N GLU A 62 -4.95 10.34 -1.38
CA GLU A 62 -4.53 11.22 -2.48
C GLU A 62 -3.00 11.14 -2.71
N LYS A 63 -2.22 10.98 -1.62
CA LYS A 63 -0.80 10.56 -1.64
C LYS A 63 -0.45 9.33 -2.51
N PRO A 64 -1.31 8.31 -2.71
CA PRO A 64 -1.02 7.14 -3.50
C PRO A 64 -1.05 7.36 -5.02
N GLU A 65 -1.66 8.42 -5.56
CA GLU A 65 -1.52 8.72 -6.99
C GLU A 65 -0.08 9.14 -7.31
N HIS A 66 0.52 9.96 -6.44
CA HIS A 66 1.94 10.26 -6.49
C HIS A 66 2.81 9.03 -6.17
N GLN A 67 2.36 8.13 -5.27
CA GLN A 67 3.08 6.86 -5.08
C GLN A 67 3.04 5.97 -6.31
N LYS A 68 1.92 5.88 -7.07
CA LYS A 68 1.88 5.10 -8.32
C LYS A 68 2.91 5.61 -9.32
N ALA A 69 2.98 6.94 -9.51
CA ALA A 69 3.98 7.57 -10.36
C ALA A 69 5.40 7.28 -9.87
N ASN A 70 5.63 7.33 -8.55
CA ASN A 70 6.92 7.03 -7.96
C ASN A 70 7.31 5.54 -8.09
N ILE A 71 6.36 4.63 -7.89
CA ILE A 71 6.54 3.18 -8.03
C ILE A 71 6.89 2.81 -9.48
N ILE A 72 6.16 3.38 -10.45
CA ILE A 72 6.46 3.20 -11.88
C ILE A 72 7.81 3.84 -12.22
N GLY A 73 8.11 5.03 -11.68
CA GLY A 73 9.40 5.70 -11.88
C GLY A 73 10.59 4.88 -11.37
N VAL A 74 10.45 4.24 -10.21
CA VAL A 74 11.46 3.33 -9.66
C VAL A 74 11.64 2.10 -10.57
N LEU A 75 10.57 1.49 -11.04
CA LEU A 75 10.62 0.37 -11.99
C LEU A 75 11.39 0.78 -13.26
N VAL A 76 10.99 1.88 -13.88
CA VAL A 76 11.61 2.38 -15.12
C VAL A 76 13.08 2.70 -14.89
N LYS A 77 13.43 3.37 -13.79
CA LYS A 77 14.83 3.70 -13.46
C LYS A 77 15.70 2.45 -13.37
N TRP A 78 15.25 1.42 -12.65
CA TRP A 78 16.01 0.17 -12.52
C TRP A 78 16.09 -0.61 -13.82
N LEU A 79 15.04 -0.59 -14.65
CA LEU A 79 15.04 -1.22 -15.95
C LEU A 79 16.02 -0.54 -16.91
N VAL A 80 16.06 0.80 -16.93
CA VAL A 80 17.01 1.58 -17.72
C VAL A 80 18.45 1.33 -17.26
N VAL A 81 18.71 1.35 -15.95
CA VAL A 81 20.06 1.10 -15.40
C VAL A 81 20.52 -0.32 -15.69
N GLY A 82 19.70 -1.32 -15.39
CA GLY A 82 20.03 -2.73 -15.65
C GLY A 82 20.20 -2.99 -17.14
N GLY A 83 19.31 -2.43 -17.98
CA GLY A 83 19.39 -2.52 -19.43
C GLY A 83 20.70 -1.93 -19.95
N ALA A 84 21.05 -0.71 -19.53
CA ALA A 84 22.29 -0.05 -19.90
C ALA A 84 23.53 -0.87 -19.52
N MET A 85 23.55 -1.46 -18.32
CA MET A 85 24.65 -2.33 -17.88
C MET A 85 24.79 -3.59 -18.75
N VAL A 86 23.67 -4.23 -19.13
CA VAL A 86 23.70 -5.40 -20.02
C VAL A 86 24.18 -5.02 -21.41
N THR A 87 23.62 -3.97 -22.04
CA THR A 87 24.06 -3.52 -23.37
C THR A 87 25.52 -3.09 -23.37
N GLY A 88 25.97 -2.35 -22.36
CA GLY A 88 27.37 -1.94 -22.22
C GLY A 88 28.29 -3.15 -22.05
N GLY A 89 27.89 -4.11 -21.22
CA GLY A 89 28.61 -5.37 -21.03
C GLY A 89 28.74 -6.19 -22.32
N VAL A 90 27.67 -6.30 -23.11
CA VAL A 90 27.67 -7.03 -24.39
C VAL A 90 28.55 -6.35 -25.45
N ILE A 91 28.49 -5.03 -25.57
CA ILE A 91 29.35 -4.28 -26.52
C ILE A 91 30.83 -4.47 -26.15
N LEU A 92 31.16 -4.29 -24.87
CA LEU A 92 32.53 -4.49 -24.38
C LEU A 92 33.00 -5.94 -24.54
N PHE A 93 32.09 -6.90 -24.36
CA PHE A 93 32.38 -8.32 -24.56
C PHE A 93 32.75 -8.62 -26.02
N ASN A 94 31.96 -8.12 -26.97
CA ASN A 94 32.26 -8.30 -28.40
C ASN A 94 33.59 -7.65 -28.80
N MET A 95 33.86 -6.43 -28.35
CA MET A 95 35.15 -5.75 -28.60
C MET A 95 36.34 -6.51 -28.00
N ALA A 96 36.17 -7.09 -26.81
CA ALA A 96 37.22 -7.86 -26.14
C ALA A 96 37.50 -9.19 -26.83
N LEU A 97 36.47 -9.85 -27.37
CA LEU A 97 36.61 -11.06 -28.18
C LEU A 97 37.40 -10.80 -29.47
N ASP A 98 37.11 -9.68 -30.16
CA ASP A 98 37.85 -9.29 -31.37
C ASP A 98 39.33 -9.02 -31.08
N ALA A 99 39.66 -8.57 -29.87
CA ALA A 99 41.03 -8.36 -29.40
C ALA A 99 41.71 -9.64 -28.86
N TYR A 100 41.03 -10.80 -28.85
CA TYR A 100 41.52 -12.07 -28.26
C TYR A 100 41.86 -12.01 -26.76
N VAL A 101 41.43 -10.97 -26.05
CA VAL A 101 41.68 -10.80 -24.62
C VAL A 101 40.36 -10.93 -23.85
N VAL A 102 40.19 -12.07 -23.16
CA VAL A 102 39.01 -12.28 -22.31
C VAL A 102 39.19 -11.52 -21.00
N HIS A 103 38.59 -10.33 -20.90
CA HIS A 103 38.54 -9.58 -19.65
C HIS A 103 37.37 -10.06 -18.78
N LEU A 104 37.61 -10.18 -17.47
CA LEU A 104 36.58 -10.52 -16.47
C LEU A 104 35.50 -9.42 -16.32
N LEU A 105 35.84 -8.20 -16.76
CA LEU A 105 35.07 -6.96 -16.62
C LEU A 105 33.70 -6.99 -17.34
N PRO A 106 33.60 -7.34 -18.64
CA PRO A 106 32.30 -7.45 -19.33
C PRO A 106 31.38 -8.51 -18.73
N ILE A 107 31.92 -9.65 -18.30
CA ILE A 107 31.13 -10.72 -17.65
C ILE A 107 30.52 -10.22 -16.34
N GLY A 108 31.31 -9.51 -15.53
CA GLY A 108 30.84 -8.90 -14.29
C GLY A 108 29.72 -7.86 -14.49
N MET A 109 29.81 -7.04 -15.55
CA MET A 109 28.78 -6.05 -15.88
C MET A 109 27.45 -6.67 -16.30
N VAL A 110 27.49 -7.73 -17.11
CA VAL A 110 26.27 -8.44 -17.54
C VAL A 110 25.59 -9.09 -16.33
N LEU A 111 26.34 -9.77 -15.47
CA LEU A 111 25.81 -10.38 -14.24
C LEU A 111 25.20 -9.32 -13.30
N ALA A 112 25.87 -8.19 -13.11
CA ALA A 112 25.34 -7.08 -12.30
C ALA A 112 24.03 -6.52 -12.88
N GLY A 113 23.93 -6.42 -14.21
CA GLY A 113 22.70 -6.02 -14.91
C GLY A 113 21.53 -6.97 -14.64
N PHE A 114 21.76 -8.28 -14.71
CA PHE A 114 20.74 -9.28 -14.40
C PHE A 114 20.30 -9.28 -12.93
N ILE A 115 21.22 -8.98 -11.99
CA ILE A 115 20.88 -8.93 -10.55
C ILE A 115 20.05 -7.68 -10.21
N THR A 116 20.25 -6.56 -10.90
CA THR A 116 19.61 -5.28 -10.58
C THR A 116 18.18 -5.15 -11.13
N MET A 117 17.85 -5.81 -12.25
CA MET A 117 16.50 -5.78 -12.83
C MET A 117 15.38 -6.32 -11.89
N PRO A 118 15.55 -7.46 -11.19
CA PRO A 118 14.55 -7.99 -10.25
C PRO A 118 14.17 -7.02 -9.13
N PHE A 119 15.08 -6.14 -8.70
CA PHE A 119 14.80 -5.15 -7.65
C PHE A 119 13.69 -4.17 -8.06
N GLY A 120 13.67 -3.74 -9.33
CA GLY A 120 12.62 -2.88 -9.86
C GLY A 120 11.26 -3.57 -9.83
N ILE A 121 11.20 -4.85 -10.21
CA ILE A 121 9.97 -5.65 -10.23
C ILE A 121 9.46 -5.88 -8.79
N GLY A 122 10.36 -6.20 -7.85
CA GLY A 122 10.01 -6.40 -6.45
C GLY A 122 9.41 -5.14 -5.81
N ALA A 123 10.02 -3.97 -6.07
CA ALA A 123 9.49 -2.68 -5.62
C ALA A 123 8.10 -2.39 -6.21
N TYR A 124 7.90 -2.71 -7.50
CA TYR A 124 6.62 -2.52 -8.18
C TYR A 124 5.50 -3.39 -7.60
N LEU A 125 5.74 -4.69 -7.42
CA LEU A 125 4.75 -5.62 -6.88
C LEU A 125 4.36 -5.24 -5.45
N LYS A 126 5.34 -4.94 -4.59
CA LYS A 126 5.09 -4.51 -3.21
C LYS A 126 4.29 -3.21 -3.16
N GLY A 127 4.63 -2.24 -4.01
CA GLY A 127 3.90 -0.99 -4.12
C GLY A 127 2.45 -1.17 -4.58
N MET A 128 2.20 -2.04 -5.56
CA MET A 128 0.82 -2.34 -5.98
C MET A 128 0.00 -3.04 -4.89
N GLN A 129 0.60 -3.95 -4.13
CA GLN A 129 -0.07 -4.62 -3.03
C GLN A 129 -0.49 -3.65 -1.93
N SER A 130 0.40 -2.73 -1.52
CA SER A 130 0.07 -1.71 -0.52
C SER A 130 -1.05 -0.78 -1.00
N LEU A 131 -1.06 -0.43 -2.28
CA LEU A 131 -2.13 0.37 -2.88
C LEU A 131 -3.48 -0.34 -2.88
N LYS A 132 -3.50 -1.65 -3.20
CA LYS A 132 -4.73 -2.46 -3.14
C LYS A 132 -5.28 -2.53 -1.72
N ALA A 133 -4.43 -2.81 -0.73
CA ALA A 133 -4.83 -2.88 0.67
C ALA A 133 -5.38 -1.53 1.19
N LEU A 134 -4.77 -0.41 0.79
CA LEU A 134 -5.23 0.92 1.16
C LEU A 134 -6.59 1.25 0.53
N ARG A 135 -6.79 0.88 -0.74
CA ARG A 135 -8.07 1.08 -1.45
C ARG A 135 -9.19 0.24 -0.85
N GLU A 136 -8.92 -1.00 -0.48
CA GLU A 136 -9.90 -1.87 0.17
C GLU A 136 -10.35 -1.31 1.51
N LYS A 137 -9.41 -0.84 2.35
CA LYS A 137 -9.73 -0.15 3.61
C LYS A 137 -10.57 1.11 3.38
N HIS A 138 -10.26 1.88 2.34
CA HIS A 138 -11.05 3.06 2.00
C HIS A 138 -12.50 2.72 1.64
N GLU A 139 -12.70 1.71 0.80
CA GLU A 139 -14.04 1.26 0.41
C GLU A 139 -14.84 0.76 1.62
N GLU A 140 -14.19 0.05 2.55
CA GLU A 140 -14.80 -0.36 3.82
C GLU A 140 -15.24 0.84 4.67
N TYR A 141 -14.39 1.86 4.79
CA TYR A 141 -14.72 3.08 5.55
C TYR A 141 -15.82 3.91 4.91
N MET A 142 -15.80 4.09 3.59
CA MET A 142 -16.87 4.78 2.86
C MET A 142 -18.21 4.03 2.99
N TYR A 143 -18.17 2.70 2.97
CA TYR A 143 -19.36 1.88 3.22
C TYR A 143 -19.93 2.12 4.63
N ILE A 144 -19.08 2.10 5.67
CA ILE A 144 -19.51 2.36 7.06
C ILE A 144 -20.10 3.77 7.18
N LEU A 145 -19.44 4.78 6.60
CA LEU A 145 -19.93 6.15 6.63
C LEU A 145 -21.34 6.27 6.02
N ASN A 146 -21.56 5.69 4.84
CA ASN A 146 -22.86 5.69 4.17
C ASN A 146 -23.92 4.90 4.98
N LEU A 147 -23.51 3.79 5.61
CA LEU A 147 -24.40 2.96 6.43
C LEU A 147 -25.01 3.72 7.61
N TYR A 148 -24.26 4.62 8.25
CA TYR A 148 -24.73 5.40 9.39
C TYR A 148 -25.23 6.79 9.02
N GLU A 149 -24.83 7.37 7.88
CA GLU A 149 -25.33 8.65 7.39
C GLU A 149 -26.80 8.59 6.96
N ARG A 150 -27.25 7.48 6.36
CA ARG A 150 -28.65 7.25 5.96
C ARG A 150 -29.66 7.16 7.14
N ARG A 151 -29.22 7.29 8.39
CA ARG A 151 -30.07 7.24 9.60
C ARG A 151 -30.50 8.63 10.09
N ARG A 152 -29.80 9.70 9.70
CA ARG A 152 -30.25 11.08 9.91
C ARG A 152 -31.15 11.51 8.78
#